data_AF-A0A061JIY7-F1
#
_entry.id   AF-A0A061JIY7-F1
#
_cell.length_a   1.000
_cell.length_b   1.000
_cell.length_c   1.000
_cell.angle_alpha   90.00
_cell.angle_beta   90.00
_cell.angle_gamma   90.00
#
_symmetry.space_group_name_H-M   'P 1'
#
loop_
_entity.id
_entity.type
_entity.pdbx_description
1 polymer ?
#
loop_
_entity_poly.entity_id
_entity_poly.type
_entity_poly.pdbx_seq_one_letter_code
_entity_poly.pdbx_strand_id
1 'polypeptide(L)'
;MKKIKSFILGVIFFEVASSVYAKSPEKSIPIAPNQSNRYEQNTQTQIIRPRGEDGIPSHKSTKFGDGEEKFWEKDYSNMSKEITWSEFEDKKTEIKFPEYSFENDNGEKKNFIKVPGHREGLSLWHHLGIVPEDMIGIMSEYISELQKKILNSQDDYDSVAECLDVLQKLDPFEQFRKIEETEFDLFKEFTYLAENSKSVIDEWSGLVKADGGQTFSLPNGDAFFKIVSQHLKTNIAIFTEDFLNFSDSPQKNRFFKCEGAQHWLYLMQQGSGAQYDILVEKNQSISKAIMEEMYLYLNNH
;
A
#
# COMPACT_ATOMS: atom_id res chain seq x y z
N MET A 1 -14.27 -36.90 -17.17
CA MET A 1 -14.64 -35.67 -17.90
C MET A 1 -16.05 -35.23 -17.51
N LYS A 2 -16.18 -34.25 -16.61
CA LYS A 2 -17.42 -33.48 -16.41
C LYS A 2 -17.03 -32.03 -16.12
N LYS A 3 -17.77 -31.13 -16.76
CA LYS A 3 -17.43 -29.74 -17.10
C LYS A 3 -17.69 -28.76 -15.96
N ILE A 4 -16.78 -27.79 -15.84
CA ILE A 4 -16.98 -26.33 -15.71
C ILE A 4 -18.22 -25.88 -14.93
N LYS A 5 -17.98 -25.33 -13.74
CA LYS A 5 -18.77 -24.24 -13.14
C LYS A 5 -17.80 -23.16 -12.64
N SER A 6 -17.37 -22.33 -13.58
CA SER A 6 -16.92 -20.96 -13.34
C SER A 6 -18.02 -20.05 -13.91
N PHE A 7 -18.09 -18.81 -13.42
CA PHE A 7 -19.15 -17.80 -13.56
C PHE A 7 -20.28 -17.89 -12.53
N ILE A 8 -20.10 -17.18 -11.41
CA ILE A 8 -20.94 -16.06 -10.90
C ILE A 8 -20.21 -15.57 -9.65
N LEU A 9 -19.29 -14.61 -9.79
CA LEU A 9 -18.72 -13.86 -8.66
C LEU A 9 -18.55 -12.36 -8.97
N GLY A 10 -19.14 -11.88 -10.08
CA GLY A 10 -18.91 -10.54 -10.62
C GLY A 10 -20.10 -9.57 -10.57
N VAL A 11 -21.17 -9.86 -9.80
CA VAL A 11 -22.40 -9.03 -9.80
C VAL A 11 -22.75 -8.45 -8.42
N ILE A 12 -22.05 -8.83 -7.35
CA ILE A 12 -22.38 -8.33 -5.99
C ILE A 12 -21.81 -6.92 -5.70
N PHE A 13 -21.00 -6.36 -6.61
CA PHE A 13 -20.36 -5.05 -6.41
C PHE A 13 -21.26 -3.81 -6.65
N PHE A 14 -22.55 -3.96 -7.00
CA PHE A 14 -23.41 -2.81 -7.32
C PHE A 14 -24.68 -2.66 -6.48
N GLU A 15 -25.11 -3.66 -5.72
CA GLU A 15 -26.42 -3.59 -5.02
C GLU A 15 -26.35 -3.30 -3.51
N VAL A 16 -25.23 -3.55 -2.83
CA VAL A 16 -25.15 -3.32 -1.36
C VAL A 16 -25.00 -1.84 -1.00
N ALA A 17 -24.51 -0.99 -1.91
CA ALA A 17 -24.44 0.45 -1.68
C ALA A 17 -25.79 1.19 -1.90
N SER A 18 -26.84 0.50 -2.39
CA SER A 18 -28.09 1.13 -2.83
C SER A 18 -29.30 0.88 -1.91
N SER A 19 -29.18 0.08 -0.84
CA SER A 19 -30.32 -0.27 0.02
C SER A 19 -30.41 0.51 1.33
N VAL A 20 -29.39 1.29 1.70
CA VAL A 20 -29.45 2.22 2.83
C VAL A 20 -29.80 3.61 2.25
N TYR A 21 -30.94 4.17 2.66
CA TYR A 21 -31.50 5.48 2.27
C TYR A 21 -32.46 5.54 1.08
N ALA A 22 -33.64 4.93 1.26
CA ALA A 22 -34.87 5.51 0.75
C ALA A 22 -35.57 6.34 1.85
N LYS A 23 -35.76 7.64 1.58
CA LYS A 23 -36.66 8.65 2.21
C LYS A 23 -36.21 9.36 3.51
N SER A 24 -35.82 10.64 3.38
CA SER A 24 -36.58 11.80 3.92
C SER A 24 -35.91 13.16 3.62
N PRO A 25 -36.62 14.30 3.76
CA PRO A 25 -36.65 15.37 2.75
C PRO A 25 -35.61 16.48 2.89
N GLU A 26 -35.42 17.16 1.76
CA GLU A 26 -34.64 18.37 1.54
C GLU A 26 -34.77 19.42 2.66
N LYS A 27 -33.65 19.72 3.30
CA LYS A 27 -33.37 21.05 3.86
C LYS A 27 -32.00 21.49 3.38
N SER A 28 -32.01 22.49 2.51
CA SER A 28 -30.84 23.22 2.05
C SER A 28 -30.16 23.89 3.25
N ILE A 29 -28.89 23.55 3.49
CA ILE A 29 -27.99 24.20 4.43
C ILE A 29 -26.77 24.68 3.63
N PRO A 30 -26.22 25.88 3.90
CA PRO A 30 -25.29 26.55 2.99
C PRO A 30 -23.92 25.87 2.91
N ILE A 31 -23.32 25.94 1.72
CA ILE A 31 -21.96 25.51 1.40
C ILE A 31 -20.97 26.31 2.25
N ALA A 32 -20.28 25.63 3.16
CA ALA A 32 -19.08 26.15 3.83
C ALA A 32 -17.85 25.87 2.95
N PRO A 33 -16.87 26.79 2.87
CA PRO A 33 -15.73 26.65 1.97
C PRO A 33 -14.72 25.60 2.45
N ASN A 34 -14.17 24.89 1.46
CA ASN A 34 -13.04 23.96 1.53
C ASN A 34 -11.97 24.36 2.55
N GLN A 35 -11.68 23.47 3.49
CA GLN A 35 -10.43 23.51 4.25
C GLN A 35 -9.33 22.95 3.34
N SER A 36 -8.57 23.85 2.72
CA SER A 36 -7.26 23.51 2.18
C SER A 36 -6.33 23.23 3.35
N ASN A 37 -5.72 22.04 3.37
CA ASN A 37 -4.67 21.72 4.31
C ASN A 37 -3.46 22.63 4.03
N ARG A 38 -3.30 23.65 4.88
CA ARG A 38 -2.16 24.59 4.84
C ARG A 38 -0.89 23.88 5.27
N TYR A 39 0.12 23.92 4.42
CA TYR A 39 1.51 23.67 4.78
C TYR A 39 2.10 24.93 5.43
N GLU A 40 2.50 24.84 6.70
CA GLU A 40 3.50 25.73 7.28
C GLU A 40 4.82 24.94 7.42
N GLN A 41 5.84 25.38 6.67
CA GLN A 41 7.22 25.01 6.94
C GLN A 41 7.69 25.80 8.16
N ASN A 42 8.12 25.10 9.21
CA ASN A 42 9.07 25.67 10.16
C ASN A 42 10.13 24.63 10.51
N THR A 43 11.34 24.94 10.10
CA THR A 43 12.56 24.15 10.20
C THR A 43 13.23 24.42 11.53
N GLN A 44 13.57 23.38 12.29
CA GLN A 44 14.79 23.31 13.11
C GLN A 44 15.08 21.85 13.46
N THR A 45 15.77 21.17 12.55
CA THR A 45 16.17 19.77 12.68
C THR A 45 17.41 19.67 13.56
N GLN A 46 17.30 19.06 14.74
CA GLN A 46 18.46 18.48 15.42
C GLN A 46 18.80 17.15 14.73
N ILE A 47 19.94 17.13 14.04
CA ILE A 47 20.46 15.95 13.34
C ILE A 47 20.98 14.96 14.39
N ILE A 48 20.15 13.99 14.77
CA ILE A 48 20.63 12.80 15.45
C ILE A 48 21.23 11.89 14.36
N ARG A 49 22.55 11.78 14.29
CA ARG A 49 23.24 10.77 13.46
C ARG A 49 23.25 9.44 14.21
N PRO A 50 22.61 8.37 13.71
CA PRO A 50 22.93 7.03 14.19
C PRO A 50 24.34 6.64 13.74
N ARG A 51 25.08 6.00 14.65
CA ARG A 51 26.42 5.45 14.41
C ARG A 51 26.34 4.31 13.38
N GLY A 52 27.41 4.22 12.61
CA GLY A 52 27.56 3.38 11.42
C GLY A 52 27.26 1.90 11.59
N GLU A 53 26.70 1.35 10.51
CA GLU A 53 27.21 0.16 9.84
C GLU A 53 27.24 0.49 8.33
N ASP A 54 28.42 0.62 7.74
CA ASP A 54 28.63 0.68 6.29
C ASP A 54 28.32 -0.71 5.70
N GLY A 55 27.05 -1.06 5.69
CA GLY A 55 26.67 -2.47 5.84
C GLY A 55 26.19 -3.20 4.60
N ILE A 56 26.35 -2.77 3.34
CA ILE A 56 25.67 -3.38 2.16
C ILE A 56 24.12 -3.41 2.34
N PRO A 57 23.29 -3.16 1.32
CA PRO A 57 21.85 -3.36 1.49
C PRO A 57 21.59 -4.82 1.91
N SER A 58 20.77 -5.04 2.94
CA SER A 58 20.46 -6.38 3.43
C SER A 58 19.05 -6.77 3.04
N HIS A 59 18.86 -7.99 2.53
CA HIS A 59 17.56 -8.58 2.26
C HIS A 59 17.27 -9.68 3.27
N LYS A 60 15.97 -9.98 3.44
CA LYS A 60 15.49 -11.18 4.13
C LYS A 60 14.99 -12.18 3.08
N SER A 61 15.29 -13.44 3.29
CA SER A 61 14.74 -14.54 2.49
C SER A 61 13.72 -15.30 3.30
N THR A 62 12.59 -15.62 2.68
CA THR A 62 11.51 -16.39 3.32
C THR A 62 10.73 -17.19 2.30
N LYS A 63 9.97 -18.17 2.77
CA LYS A 63 9.05 -18.92 1.92
C LYS A 63 7.87 -18.02 1.55
N PHE A 64 7.55 -17.96 0.26
CA PHE A 64 6.44 -17.17 -0.25
C PHE A 64 5.79 -17.88 -1.44
N GLY A 65 4.70 -18.60 -1.18
CA GLY A 65 4.07 -19.46 -2.18
C GLY A 65 4.90 -20.71 -2.47
N ASP A 66 5.14 -20.96 -3.76
CA ASP A 66 5.84 -22.15 -4.26
C ASP A 66 7.37 -22.12 -4.06
N GLY A 67 7.94 -20.98 -3.62
CA GLY A 67 9.38 -20.77 -3.61
C GLY A 67 9.92 -19.99 -2.40
N GLU A 68 11.24 -19.85 -2.38
CA GLU A 68 11.96 -18.94 -1.49
C GLU A 68 12.18 -17.63 -2.24
N GLU A 69 11.73 -16.52 -1.65
CA GLU A 69 11.79 -15.18 -2.25
C GLU A 69 12.68 -14.26 -1.43
N LYS A 70 13.24 -13.25 -2.10
CA LYS A 70 14.11 -12.23 -1.48
C LYS A 70 13.38 -10.90 -1.35
N PHE A 71 13.27 -10.42 -0.13
CA PHE A 71 12.64 -9.16 0.20
C PHE A 71 13.69 -8.14 0.63
N TRP A 72 13.85 -7.10 -0.18
CA TRP A 72 14.70 -5.96 0.12
C TRP A 72 13.88 -4.92 0.86
N GLU A 73 13.88 -4.92 2.19
CA GLU A 73 13.05 -4.03 3.00
C GLU A 73 13.44 -2.56 2.75
N LYS A 74 12.46 -1.70 2.44
CA LYS A 74 12.67 -0.27 2.12
C LYS A 74 12.77 0.58 3.41
N ASP A 75 13.49 0.04 4.39
CA ASP A 75 13.71 0.73 5.65
C ASP A 75 14.71 1.89 5.51
N TYR A 76 14.82 2.73 6.54
CA TYR A 76 15.77 3.85 6.55
C TYR A 76 17.20 3.45 6.22
N SER A 77 17.69 2.32 6.76
CA SER A 77 19.07 1.86 6.57
C SER A 77 19.34 1.53 5.10
N ASN A 78 18.46 0.73 4.49
CA ASN A 78 18.56 0.32 3.10
C ASN A 78 18.30 1.48 2.13
N MET A 79 17.37 2.37 2.45
CA MET A 79 17.05 3.55 1.64
C MET A 79 18.14 4.63 1.67
N SER A 80 18.91 4.71 2.77
CA SER A 80 20.04 5.65 2.89
C SER A 80 21.26 5.29 2.05
N LYS A 81 21.33 4.06 1.54
CA LYS A 81 22.42 3.59 0.68
C LYS A 81 22.04 3.89 -0.76
N GLU A 82 22.66 4.90 -1.35
CA GLU A 82 22.26 5.40 -2.66
C GLU A 82 23.28 5.10 -3.77
N ILE A 83 22.82 5.15 -5.01
CA ILE A 83 23.63 5.31 -6.23
C ILE A 83 23.24 6.61 -6.92
N THR A 84 24.15 7.16 -7.72
CA THR A 84 23.86 8.35 -8.52
C THR A 84 22.97 8.02 -9.71
N TRP A 85 22.28 9.04 -10.24
CA TRP A 85 21.52 8.90 -11.49
C TRP A 85 22.38 8.45 -12.68
N SER A 86 23.65 8.86 -12.73
CA SER A 86 24.58 8.41 -13.79
C SER A 86 24.86 6.91 -13.68
N GLU A 87 25.16 6.42 -12.48
CA GLU A 87 25.38 4.98 -12.25
C GLU A 87 24.13 4.15 -12.55
N PHE A 88 22.95 4.72 -12.32
CA PHE A 88 21.69 4.11 -12.69
C PHE A 88 21.52 3.99 -14.20
N GLU A 89 21.73 5.08 -14.94
CA GLU A 89 21.63 5.12 -16.39
C GLU A 89 22.65 4.18 -17.06
N ASP A 90 23.83 4.02 -16.47
CA ASP A 90 24.86 3.10 -16.98
C ASP A 90 24.48 1.62 -16.78
N LYS A 91 23.72 1.32 -15.72
CA LYS A 91 23.36 -0.05 -15.36
C LYS A 91 21.96 -0.47 -15.79
N LYS A 92 21.07 0.46 -16.12
CA LYS A 92 19.80 0.09 -16.76
C LYS A 92 20.17 -0.51 -18.11
N THR A 93 19.77 -1.76 -18.34
CA THR A 93 19.90 -2.42 -19.65
C THR A 93 19.21 -1.59 -20.74
N GLU A 94 19.33 -1.95 -22.03
CA GLU A 94 18.71 -1.24 -23.18
C GLU A 94 17.16 -1.06 -23.11
N ILE A 95 16.52 -1.52 -22.04
CA ILE A 95 15.11 -1.37 -21.71
C ILE A 95 14.78 0.10 -21.44
N LYS A 96 13.83 0.62 -22.21
CA LYS A 96 13.25 1.94 -22.00
C LYS A 96 12.06 1.83 -21.04
N PHE A 97 12.17 2.47 -19.89
CA PHE A 97 11.07 2.58 -18.93
C PHE A 97 10.12 3.72 -19.32
N PRO A 98 8.80 3.55 -19.08
CA PRO A 98 7.84 4.65 -19.24
C PRO A 98 8.18 5.83 -18.33
N GLU A 99 7.98 7.05 -18.81
CA GLU A 99 8.23 8.27 -18.04
C GLU A 99 6.92 8.95 -17.65
N TYR A 100 6.87 9.50 -16.44
CA TYR A 100 5.74 10.24 -15.90
C TYR A 100 6.21 11.57 -15.33
N SER A 101 5.35 12.58 -15.38
CA SER A 101 5.61 13.88 -14.79
C SER A 101 4.46 14.26 -13.87
N PHE A 102 4.78 14.62 -12.63
CA PHE A 102 3.82 15.08 -11.65
C PHE A 102 4.17 16.51 -11.22
N GLU A 103 3.16 17.35 -11.15
CA GLU A 103 3.28 18.73 -10.69
C GLU A 103 2.79 18.82 -9.25
N ASN A 104 3.58 19.41 -8.36
CA ASN A 104 3.15 19.68 -6.98
C ASN A 104 2.31 20.96 -6.89
N ASP A 105 1.74 21.23 -5.71
CA ASP A 105 0.90 22.41 -5.47
C ASP A 105 1.62 23.77 -5.68
N ASN A 106 2.96 23.77 -5.74
CA ASN A 106 3.76 24.95 -6.02
C ASN A 106 4.07 25.13 -7.51
N GLY A 107 3.57 24.24 -8.38
CA GLY A 107 3.83 24.24 -9.82
C GLY A 107 5.18 23.62 -10.20
N GLU A 108 5.88 22.98 -9.26
CA GLU A 108 7.16 22.32 -9.54
C GLU A 108 6.89 20.93 -10.12
N LYS A 109 7.45 20.68 -11.31
CA LYS A 109 7.35 19.40 -12.01
C LYS A 109 8.48 18.47 -11.61
N LYS A 110 8.12 17.31 -11.06
CA LYS A 110 9.01 16.17 -10.83
C LYS A 110 8.80 15.14 -11.93
N ASN A 111 9.90 14.61 -12.45
CA ASN A 111 9.87 13.61 -13.50
C ASN A 111 10.31 12.27 -12.94
N PHE A 112 9.62 11.22 -13.33
CA PHE A 112 9.84 9.87 -12.83
C PHE A 112 9.96 8.90 -14.00
N ILE A 113 10.69 7.82 -13.78
CA ILE A 113 10.57 6.61 -14.58
C ILE A 113 9.77 5.57 -13.78
N LYS A 114 8.92 4.82 -14.48
CA LYS A 114 8.17 3.71 -13.90
C LYS A 114 8.97 2.42 -14.07
N VAL A 115 9.44 1.88 -12.95
CA VAL A 115 10.06 0.57 -12.91
C VAL A 115 8.95 -0.44 -12.69
N PRO A 116 8.64 -1.30 -13.68
CA PRO A 116 7.56 -2.27 -13.55
C PRO A 116 7.83 -3.20 -12.38
N GLY A 117 6.78 -3.45 -11.59
CA GLY A 117 6.85 -4.38 -10.47
C GLY A 117 6.75 -5.84 -10.90
N HIS A 118 6.92 -6.73 -9.91
CA HIS A 118 6.56 -8.14 -10.03
C HIS A 118 5.08 -8.32 -10.43
N ARG A 119 4.70 -9.53 -10.89
CA ARG A 119 3.33 -9.86 -11.35
C ARG A 119 2.24 -9.40 -10.36
N GLU A 120 1.03 -9.20 -10.88
CA GLU A 120 -0.17 -8.75 -10.13
C GLU A 120 -0.30 -9.38 -8.73
N GLY A 121 -0.61 -8.56 -7.72
CA GLY A 121 -0.76 -8.97 -6.31
C GLY A 121 0.55 -9.17 -5.53
N LEU A 122 1.64 -9.57 -6.19
CA LEU A 122 2.96 -9.70 -5.55
C LEU A 122 3.68 -8.35 -5.42
N SER A 123 3.32 -7.37 -6.25
CA SER A 123 4.15 -6.18 -6.44
C SER A 123 4.28 -5.34 -5.16
N LEU A 124 3.19 -5.11 -4.41
CA LEU A 124 3.28 -4.29 -3.20
C LEU A 124 4.12 -4.95 -2.10
N TRP A 125 4.00 -6.26 -1.92
CA TRP A 125 4.84 -7.03 -0.99
C TRP A 125 6.33 -6.83 -1.28
N HIS A 126 6.73 -6.96 -2.54
CA HIS A 126 8.12 -6.81 -2.95
C HIS A 126 8.58 -5.35 -2.90
N HIS A 127 7.73 -4.41 -3.31
CA HIS A 127 8.01 -2.98 -3.32
C HIS A 127 8.24 -2.43 -1.92
N LEU A 128 7.46 -2.87 -0.93
CA LEU A 128 7.73 -2.57 0.47
C LEU A 128 8.93 -3.36 0.99
N GLY A 129 9.10 -4.58 0.48
CA GLY A 129 10.17 -5.50 0.85
C GLY A 129 10.02 -6.06 2.27
N ILE A 130 8.78 -6.12 2.76
CA ILE A 130 8.47 -6.59 4.11
C ILE A 130 8.09 -8.06 4.01
N VAL A 131 8.78 -8.91 4.77
CA VAL A 131 8.48 -10.34 4.80
C VAL A 131 7.19 -10.62 5.58
N PRO A 132 6.49 -11.76 5.33
CA PRO A 132 5.24 -12.08 6.03
C PRO A 132 5.35 -12.09 7.55
N GLU A 133 6.52 -12.44 8.11
CA GLU A 133 6.78 -12.45 9.55
C GLU A 133 6.73 -11.04 10.15
N ASP A 134 7.31 -10.06 9.48
CA ASP A 134 7.35 -8.68 9.95
C ASP A 134 6.00 -7.99 9.73
N MET A 135 5.28 -8.38 8.67
CA MET A 135 3.94 -7.88 8.37
C MET A 135 2.91 -8.22 9.46
N ILE A 136 3.14 -9.27 10.27
CA ILE A 136 2.27 -9.60 11.43
C ILE A 136 2.14 -8.40 12.37
N GLY A 137 3.26 -7.74 12.68
CA GLY A 137 3.29 -6.58 13.57
C GLY A 137 2.52 -5.40 12.99
N ILE A 138 2.73 -5.12 11.71
CA ILE A 138 2.06 -4.05 10.96
C ILE A 138 0.55 -4.28 10.91
N MET A 139 0.12 -5.50 10.59
CA MET A 139 -1.31 -5.83 10.53
C MET A 139 -1.97 -5.76 11.91
N SER A 140 -1.27 -6.17 12.97
CA SER A 140 -1.76 -6.06 14.35
C SER A 140 -1.97 -4.60 14.75
N GLU A 141 -1.01 -3.73 14.43
CA GLU A 141 -1.11 -2.30 14.67
C GLU A 141 -2.22 -1.67 13.82
N TYR A 142 -2.37 -2.10 12.57
CA TYR A 142 -3.39 -1.58 11.66
C TYR A 142 -4.80 -1.90 12.14
N ILE A 143 -5.07 -3.15 12.55
CA ILE A 143 -6.36 -3.52 13.13
C ILE A 143 -6.64 -2.71 14.40
N SER A 144 -5.64 -2.54 15.28
CA SER A 144 -5.80 -1.74 16.49
C SER A 144 -6.13 -0.28 16.19
N GLU A 145 -5.51 0.32 15.17
CA GLU A 145 -5.79 1.69 14.75
C GLU A 145 -7.19 1.82 14.15
N LEU A 146 -7.61 0.91 13.28
CA LEU A 146 -8.96 0.88 12.73
C LEU A 146 -10.02 0.70 13.82
N GLN A 147 -9.77 -0.17 14.81
CA GLN A 147 -10.67 -0.34 15.95
C GLN A 147 -10.86 0.98 16.73
N LYS A 148 -9.77 1.73 16.98
CA LYS A 148 -9.86 3.04 17.62
C LYS A 148 -10.65 4.03 16.77
N LYS A 149 -10.45 4.04 15.45
CA LYS A 149 -11.20 4.93 14.54
C LYS A 149 -12.70 4.63 14.60
N ILE A 150 -13.11 3.36 14.44
CA ILE A 150 -14.52 2.97 14.48
C ILE A 150 -15.18 3.33 15.82
N LEU A 151 -14.49 3.10 16.94
CA LEU A 151 -15.02 3.43 18.27
C LEU A 151 -15.24 4.95 18.46
N ASN A 152 -14.47 5.78 17.76
CA ASN A 152 -14.53 7.23 17.88
C ASN A 152 -15.38 7.91 16.78
N SER A 153 -15.65 7.23 15.67
CA SER A 153 -16.38 7.77 14.51
C SER A 153 -17.12 6.66 13.77
N GLN A 154 -18.32 6.31 14.26
CA GLN A 154 -19.16 5.25 13.68
C GLN A 154 -19.65 5.54 12.24
N ASP A 155 -19.57 6.79 11.77
CA ASP A 155 -20.09 7.23 10.47
C ASP A 155 -19.01 7.70 9.47
N ASP A 156 -17.73 7.40 9.72
CA ASP A 156 -16.64 7.77 8.81
C ASP A 156 -16.53 6.79 7.63
N TYR A 157 -16.93 7.23 6.43
CA TYR A 157 -16.91 6.44 5.20
C TYR A 157 -15.52 5.86 4.90
N ASP A 158 -14.46 6.62 5.14
CA ASP A 158 -13.09 6.17 4.86
C ASP A 158 -12.70 5.03 5.81
N SER A 159 -13.06 5.15 7.09
CA SER A 159 -12.87 4.08 8.08
C SER A 159 -13.65 2.80 7.71
N VAL A 160 -14.89 2.93 7.22
CA VAL A 160 -15.70 1.80 6.75
C VAL A 160 -15.04 1.09 5.56
N ALA A 161 -14.53 1.83 4.59
CA ALA A 161 -13.83 1.27 3.43
C ALA A 161 -12.56 0.52 3.82
N GLU A 162 -11.75 1.09 4.72
CA GLU A 162 -10.53 0.44 5.25
C GLU A 162 -10.86 -0.86 6.03
N CYS A 163 -11.97 -0.89 6.77
CA CYS A 163 -12.39 -2.08 7.52
C CYS A 163 -12.84 -3.22 6.59
N LEU A 164 -13.56 -2.90 5.51
CA LEU A 164 -13.93 -3.89 4.52
C LEU A 164 -12.71 -4.44 3.79
N ASP A 165 -11.76 -3.57 3.42
CA ASP A 165 -10.52 -3.96 2.76
C ASP A 165 -9.71 -4.94 3.61
N VAL A 166 -9.44 -4.60 4.88
CA VAL A 166 -8.64 -5.47 5.77
C VAL A 166 -9.31 -6.82 6.02
N LEU A 167 -10.64 -6.87 6.16
CA LEU A 167 -11.38 -8.14 6.29
C LEU A 167 -11.18 -9.03 5.06
N GLN A 168 -11.28 -8.46 3.86
CA GLN A 168 -11.08 -9.20 2.61
C GLN A 168 -9.63 -9.67 2.42
N LYS A 169 -8.65 -8.90 2.92
CA LYS A 169 -7.23 -9.26 2.81
C LYS A 169 -6.79 -10.32 3.82
N LEU A 170 -7.32 -10.27 5.03
CA LEU A 170 -7.01 -11.25 6.08
C LEU A 170 -7.79 -12.55 5.90
N ASP A 171 -8.99 -12.47 5.30
CA ASP A 171 -9.84 -13.63 5.08
C ASP A 171 -10.40 -13.73 3.66
N PRO A 172 -9.53 -13.89 2.63
CA PRO A 172 -9.98 -13.96 1.24
C PRO A 172 -10.84 -15.21 0.95
N PHE A 173 -10.81 -16.20 1.84
CA PHE A 173 -11.54 -17.47 1.71
C PHE A 173 -12.71 -17.61 2.67
N GLU A 174 -13.02 -16.57 3.46
CA GLU A 174 -14.12 -16.56 4.42
C GLU A 174 -14.03 -17.68 5.47
N GLN A 175 -12.81 -18.07 5.85
CA GLN A 175 -12.51 -19.12 6.83
C GLN A 175 -12.74 -18.65 8.27
N PHE A 176 -12.57 -17.35 8.53
CA PHE A 176 -12.74 -16.73 9.84
C PHE A 176 -14.14 -16.15 10.03
N ARG A 177 -14.89 -15.93 8.93
CA ARG A 177 -16.30 -15.55 8.98
C ARG A 177 -17.12 -16.66 9.62
N LYS A 178 -17.71 -16.33 10.77
CA LYS A 178 -18.54 -17.25 11.54
C LYS A 178 -19.86 -16.63 11.96
N ILE A 179 -20.43 -15.79 11.09
CA ILE A 179 -21.76 -15.23 11.32
C ILE A 179 -22.78 -16.03 10.52
N GLU A 180 -23.60 -16.80 11.24
CA GLU A 180 -24.69 -17.64 10.72
C GLU A 180 -25.92 -16.83 10.25
N GLU A 181 -25.80 -15.51 10.09
CA GLU A 181 -26.94 -14.61 9.80
C GLU A 181 -27.04 -14.27 8.31
N THR A 182 -28.28 -14.08 7.86
CA THR A 182 -28.66 -13.80 6.47
C THR A 182 -28.27 -12.41 5.96
N GLU A 183 -27.71 -11.53 6.81
CA GLU A 183 -27.32 -10.16 6.48
C GLU A 183 -25.88 -9.88 6.97
N PHE A 184 -25.06 -9.27 6.10
CA PHE A 184 -23.67 -8.91 6.40
C PHE A 184 -23.62 -7.64 7.26
N ASP A 185 -23.14 -7.77 8.50
CA ASP A 185 -22.86 -6.65 9.40
C ASP A 185 -21.34 -6.44 9.52
N LEU A 186 -20.84 -5.43 8.79
CA LEU A 186 -19.42 -5.09 8.74
C LEU A 186 -18.82 -4.82 10.13
N PHE A 187 -19.56 -4.13 11.01
CA PHE A 187 -19.03 -3.74 12.31
C PHE A 187 -18.94 -4.95 13.23
N LYS A 188 -19.91 -5.86 13.18
CA LYS A 188 -19.89 -7.11 13.92
C LYS A 188 -18.74 -8.02 13.45
N GLU A 189 -18.55 -8.15 12.14
CA GLU A 189 -17.44 -8.92 11.55
C GLU A 189 -16.08 -8.33 11.92
N PHE A 190 -15.91 -7.02 11.78
CA PHE A 190 -14.65 -6.36 12.15
C PHE A 190 -14.39 -6.44 13.66
N THR A 191 -15.41 -6.33 14.51
CA THR A 191 -15.25 -6.47 15.96
C THR A 191 -14.77 -7.88 16.31
N TYR A 192 -15.36 -8.91 15.70
CA TYR A 192 -14.91 -10.29 15.88
C TYR A 192 -13.46 -10.48 15.40
N LEU A 193 -13.11 -9.94 14.22
CA LEU A 193 -11.73 -9.94 13.73
C LEU A 193 -10.78 -9.27 14.73
N ALA A 194 -11.12 -8.09 15.25
CA ALA A 194 -10.27 -7.35 16.17
C ALA A 194 -10.03 -8.11 17.49
N GLU A 195 -11.07 -8.71 18.05
CA GLU A 195 -10.99 -9.54 19.28
C GLU A 195 -10.15 -10.80 19.09
N ASN A 196 -10.11 -11.34 17.86
CA ASN A 196 -9.38 -12.56 17.52
C ASN A 196 -8.12 -12.29 16.67
N SER A 197 -7.71 -11.02 16.56
CA SER A 197 -6.73 -10.53 15.59
C SER A 197 -5.42 -11.30 15.61
N LYS A 198 -4.91 -11.64 16.80
CA LYS A 198 -3.69 -12.44 16.93
C LYS A 198 -3.80 -13.79 16.22
N SER A 199 -4.85 -14.56 16.49
CA SER A 199 -5.04 -15.89 15.88
C SER A 199 -5.24 -15.79 14.38
N VAL A 200 -6.02 -14.80 13.94
CA VAL A 200 -6.31 -14.58 12.52
C VAL A 200 -5.03 -14.20 11.76
N ILE A 201 -4.24 -13.27 12.28
CA ILE A 201 -2.99 -12.82 11.65
C ILE A 201 -1.94 -13.94 11.63
N ASP A 202 -1.82 -14.72 12.71
CA ASP A 202 -0.89 -15.85 12.78
C ASP A 202 -1.23 -16.92 11.71
N GLU A 203 -2.52 -17.25 11.56
CA GLU A 203 -3.00 -18.18 10.53
C GLU A 203 -2.83 -17.61 9.12
N TRP A 204 -3.23 -16.35 8.92
CA TRP A 204 -3.04 -15.61 7.67
C TRP A 204 -1.58 -15.60 7.22
N SER A 205 -0.62 -15.33 8.12
CA SER A 205 0.81 -15.35 7.79
C SER A 205 1.28 -16.74 7.35
N GLY A 206 0.76 -17.80 7.97
CA GLY A 206 1.00 -19.18 7.53
C GLY A 206 0.51 -19.44 6.10
N LEU A 207 -0.68 -18.94 5.77
CA LEU A 207 -1.28 -19.06 4.44
C LEU A 207 -0.54 -18.21 3.39
N VAL A 208 -0.14 -16.98 3.73
CA VAL A 208 0.71 -16.13 2.87
C VAL A 208 2.00 -16.86 2.49
N LYS A 209 2.65 -17.55 3.43
CA LYS A 209 3.85 -18.35 3.15
C LYS A 209 3.56 -19.55 2.25
N ALA A 210 2.38 -20.15 2.35
CA ALA A 210 1.99 -21.33 1.59
C ALA A 210 1.56 -20.99 0.15
N ASP A 211 0.79 -19.91 -0.03
CA ASP A 211 0.09 -19.58 -1.28
C ASP A 211 0.59 -18.27 -1.94
N GLY A 212 1.43 -17.50 -1.24
CA GLY A 212 2.05 -16.26 -1.74
C GLY A 212 1.10 -15.06 -1.80
N GLY A 213 1.64 -13.94 -2.29
CA GLY A 213 0.95 -12.63 -2.30
C GLY A 213 -0.10 -12.43 -3.38
N GLN A 214 -0.20 -13.31 -4.38
CA GLN A 214 -1.25 -13.19 -5.41
C GLN A 214 -2.63 -13.44 -4.80
N THR A 215 -2.73 -14.41 -3.89
CA THR A 215 -3.94 -14.72 -3.13
C THR A 215 -4.11 -13.74 -1.97
N PHE A 216 -3.03 -13.49 -1.24
CA PHE A 216 -3.03 -12.68 -0.03
C PHE A 216 -2.43 -11.29 -0.30
N SER A 217 -3.20 -10.45 -0.99
CA SER A 217 -2.81 -9.06 -1.25
C SER A 217 -2.83 -8.22 0.03
N LEU A 218 -1.99 -7.18 0.08
CA LEU A 218 -1.94 -6.25 1.21
C LEU A 218 -3.08 -5.23 1.18
N PRO A 219 -3.46 -4.65 2.33
CA PRO A 219 -4.42 -3.55 2.37
C PRO A 219 -3.96 -2.31 1.59
N ASN A 220 -4.91 -1.49 1.15
CA ASN A 220 -4.69 -0.25 0.40
C ASN A 220 -5.12 1.02 1.20
N GLY A 221 -5.50 0.87 2.46
CA GLY A 221 -5.97 1.97 3.30
C GLY A 221 -4.89 3.00 3.67
N ASP A 222 -5.30 4.23 3.96
CA ASP A 222 -4.38 5.30 4.37
C ASP A 222 -3.77 5.04 5.76
N ALA A 223 -4.53 4.43 6.69
CA ALA A 223 -3.95 4.04 7.97
C ALA A 223 -2.92 2.91 7.82
N PHE A 224 -3.12 1.98 6.88
CA PHE A 224 -2.13 0.95 6.58
C PHE A 224 -0.80 1.57 6.11
N PHE A 225 -0.85 2.43 5.08
CA PHE A 225 0.38 3.06 4.57
C PHE A 225 1.06 4.00 5.56
N LYS A 226 0.29 4.65 6.45
CA LYS A 226 0.84 5.42 7.56
C LYS A 226 1.67 4.53 8.49
N ILE A 227 1.15 3.37 8.92
CA ILE A 227 1.85 2.43 9.79
C ILE A 227 3.07 1.86 9.07
N VAL A 228 2.93 1.46 7.80
CA VAL A 228 4.07 0.99 6.99
C VAL A 228 5.17 2.05 6.90
N SER A 229 4.82 3.33 6.71
CA SER A 229 5.81 4.43 6.66
C SER A 229 6.58 4.57 7.98
N GLN A 230 5.92 4.32 9.11
CA GLN A 230 6.52 4.37 10.44
C GLN A 230 7.41 3.15 10.70
N HIS A 231 6.94 1.95 10.34
CA HIS A 231 7.70 0.70 10.41
C HIS A 231 9.01 0.81 9.63
N LEU A 232 8.91 1.25 8.36
CA LEU A 232 10.07 1.41 7.49
C LEU A 232 10.93 2.63 7.86
N LYS A 233 10.41 3.60 8.61
CA LYS A 233 11.06 4.90 8.86
C LYS A 233 11.43 5.62 7.56
N THR A 234 10.52 5.54 6.58
CA THR A 234 10.68 6.07 5.22
C THR A 234 9.41 6.81 4.81
N ASN A 235 9.53 7.93 4.09
CA ASN A 235 8.35 8.60 3.54
C ASN A 235 7.77 7.79 2.38
N ILE A 236 6.44 7.69 2.27
CA ILE A 236 5.78 7.00 1.15
C ILE A 236 4.91 8.00 0.39
N ALA A 237 5.03 8.01 -0.94
CA ALA A 237 4.17 8.78 -1.82
C ALA A 237 3.52 7.84 -2.84
N ILE A 238 2.21 7.91 -2.97
CA ILE A 238 1.43 7.08 -3.87
C ILE A 238 0.72 7.98 -4.86
N PHE A 239 0.99 7.77 -6.15
CA PHE A 239 0.34 8.42 -7.27
C PHE A 239 -0.63 7.44 -7.92
N THR A 240 -1.79 7.91 -8.35
CA THR A 240 -2.78 7.05 -9.02
C THR A 240 -2.64 7.16 -10.53
N GLU A 241 -2.46 6.03 -11.21
CA GLU A 241 -2.50 5.94 -12.67
C GLU A 241 -3.97 5.99 -13.12
N ASP A 242 -4.43 7.17 -13.53
CA ASP A 242 -5.75 7.30 -14.16
C ASP A 242 -5.68 6.72 -15.58
N PHE A 243 -6.24 5.51 -15.75
CA PHE A 243 -6.34 4.82 -17.04
C PHE A 243 -7.24 5.55 -18.06
N LEU A 244 -8.02 6.54 -17.61
CA LEU A 244 -8.90 7.33 -18.45
C LEU A 244 -8.37 8.76 -18.47
N ASN A 245 -8.03 9.27 -19.65
CA ASN A 245 -7.60 10.63 -19.96
C ASN A 245 -8.63 11.74 -19.60
N PHE A 246 -9.42 11.58 -18.54
CA PHE A 246 -10.20 12.66 -17.99
C PHE A 246 -9.26 13.51 -17.14
N SER A 247 -8.78 14.59 -17.73
CA SER A 247 -7.98 15.67 -17.12
C SER A 247 -8.60 16.32 -15.87
N ASP A 248 -9.77 15.85 -15.44
CA ASP A 248 -10.66 16.53 -14.50
C ASP A 248 -10.96 15.69 -13.24
N SER A 249 -10.47 14.45 -13.15
CA SER A 249 -10.42 13.75 -11.84
C SER A 249 -9.22 14.27 -11.05
N PRO A 250 -9.40 14.74 -9.80
CA PRO A 250 -8.26 15.11 -8.98
C PRO A 250 -7.41 13.85 -8.79
N GLN A 251 -6.16 13.87 -9.26
CA GLN A 251 -5.18 12.84 -8.94
C GLN A 251 -5.16 12.69 -7.42
N LYS A 252 -5.66 11.56 -6.90
CA LYS A 252 -5.54 11.24 -5.48
C LYS A 252 -4.11 10.83 -5.22
N ASN A 253 -3.27 11.83 -5.00
CA ASN A 253 -1.89 11.65 -4.55
C ASN A 253 -1.90 11.57 -3.02
N ARG A 254 -1.33 10.49 -2.48
CA ARG A 254 -1.30 10.23 -1.03
C ARG A 254 0.13 10.30 -0.52
N PHE A 255 0.34 11.00 0.58
CA PHE A 255 1.66 11.26 1.14
C PHE A 255 1.70 10.90 2.62
N PHE A 256 2.55 9.94 2.96
CA PHE A 256 2.74 9.44 4.31
C PHE A 256 4.15 9.82 4.77
N LYS A 257 4.25 10.89 5.57
CA LYS A 257 5.53 11.40 6.05
C LYS A 257 5.92 10.73 7.36
N CYS A 258 7.17 10.30 7.43
CA CYS A 258 7.78 9.82 8.66
C CYS A 258 8.75 10.88 9.20
N GLU A 259 8.60 11.24 10.48
CA GLU A 259 9.48 12.25 11.08
C GLU A 259 10.95 11.79 11.05
N GLY A 260 11.84 12.67 10.60
CA GLY A 260 13.26 12.39 10.47
C GLY A 260 13.66 11.57 9.24
N ALA A 261 12.70 11.05 8.47
CA ALA A 261 12.99 10.34 7.23
C ALA A 261 13.42 11.32 6.12
N GLN A 262 14.54 11.02 5.48
CA GLN A 262 15.10 11.83 4.37
C GLN A 262 14.69 11.29 3.00
N HIS A 263 14.45 9.98 2.90
CA HIS A 263 14.19 9.30 1.64
C HIS A 263 12.69 9.10 1.41
N TRP A 264 12.31 8.98 0.14
CA TRP A 264 10.95 8.71 -0.32
C TRP A 264 10.89 7.40 -1.09
N LEU A 265 9.91 6.57 -0.77
CA LEU A 265 9.44 5.48 -1.62
C LEU A 265 8.26 6.00 -2.43
N TYR A 266 8.45 6.13 -3.74
CA TYR A 266 7.41 6.58 -4.65
C TYR A 266 6.77 5.36 -5.33
N LEU A 267 5.45 5.26 -5.25
CA LEU A 267 4.65 4.17 -5.81
C LEU A 267 3.64 4.73 -6.81
N MET A 268 3.45 4.03 -7.93
CA MET A 268 2.34 4.24 -8.84
C MET A 268 1.29 3.17 -8.57
N GLN A 269 0.12 3.56 -8.08
CA GLN A 269 -1.03 2.71 -7.93
C GLN A 269 -1.79 2.59 -9.25
N GLN A 270 -2.05 1.36 -9.67
CA GLN A 270 -2.93 1.07 -10.81
C GLN A 270 -4.33 0.69 -10.32
N GLY A 271 -5.35 1.32 -10.90
CA GLY A 271 -6.76 1.01 -10.63
C GLY A 271 -7.11 1.18 -9.15
N SER A 272 -7.83 0.22 -8.58
CA SER A 272 -8.27 0.25 -7.17
C SER A 272 -7.19 -0.15 -6.16
N GLY A 273 -5.91 -0.23 -6.56
CA GLY A 273 -4.81 -0.70 -5.69
C GLY A 273 -4.56 -2.19 -5.73
N ALA A 274 -4.91 -2.84 -6.85
CA ALA A 274 -4.56 -4.23 -7.10
C ALA A 274 -3.07 -4.40 -7.50
N GLN A 275 -2.48 -3.34 -8.06
CA GLN A 275 -1.10 -3.34 -8.51
C GLN A 275 -0.43 -2.00 -8.20
N TYR A 276 0.85 -2.10 -7.84
CA TYR A 276 1.75 -0.97 -7.67
C TYR A 276 2.98 -1.18 -8.52
N ASP A 277 3.54 -0.09 -9.03
CA ASP A 277 4.89 -0.04 -9.60
C ASP A 277 5.74 0.94 -8.80
N ILE A 278 7.07 0.79 -8.84
CA ILE A 278 7.97 1.79 -8.26
C ILE A 278 8.17 2.94 -9.24
N LEU A 279 8.15 4.16 -8.71
CA LEU A 279 8.60 5.35 -9.42
C LEU A 279 9.98 5.75 -8.92
N VAL A 280 10.87 6.08 -9.86
CA VAL A 280 12.20 6.59 -9.55
C VAL A 280 12.32 8.00 -10.10
N GLU A 281 12.63 8.96 -9.21
CA GLU A 281 12.73 10.38 -9.57
C GLU A 281 14.00 10.63 -10.42
N LYS A 282 13.82 11.20 -11.60
CA LYS A 282 14.90 11.48 -12.55
C LYS A 282 15.87 12.51 -11.98
N ASN A 283 17.17 12.27 -12.23
CA ASN A 283 18.28 13.12 -11.80
C ASN A 283 18.48 13.21 -10.27
N GLN A 284 17.80 12.36 -9.50
CA GLN A 284 18.05 12.20 -8.06
C GLN A 284 18.88 10.96 -7.79
N SER A 285 19.48 10.90 -6.61
CA SER A 285 20.06 9.67 -6.07
C SER A 285 18.97 8.61 -5.89
N ILE A 286 19.33 7.35 -6.09
CA ILE A 286 18.40 6.22 -6.04
C ILE A 286 18.86 5.25 -4.98
N SER A 287 17.93 4.80 -4.13
CA SER A 287 18.20 3.76 -3.15
C SER A 287 18.68 2.47 -3.82
N LYS A 288 19.75 1.89 -3.30
CA LYS A 288 20.25 0.58 -3.72
C LYS A 288 19.20 -0.52 -3.50
N ALA A 289 18.34 -0.41 -2.50
CA ALA A 289 17.28 -1.41 -2.29
C ALA A 289 16.27 -1.42 -3.44
N ILE A 290 15.95 -0.25 -4.01
CA ILE A 290 15.13 -0.15 -5.23
C ILE A 290 15.86 -0.77 -6.42
N MET A 291 17.18 -0.54 -6.52
CA MET A 291 17.99 -1.10 -7.60
C MET A 291 18.08 -2.61 -7.58
N GLU A 292 18.29 -3.20 -6.41
CA GLU A 292 18.40 -4.65 -6.27
C GLU A 292 17.07 -5.34 -6.59
N GLU A 293 15.94 -4.78 -6.17
CA GLU A 293 14.63 -5.25 -6.59
C GLU A 293 14.45 -5.15 -8.12
N MET A 294 14.82 -4.03 -8.71
CA MET A 294 14.77 -3.87 -10.16
C MET A 294 15.62 -4.92 -10.88
N TYR A 295 16.83 -5.22 -10.41
CA TYR A 295 17.66 -6.27 -11.02
C TYR A 295 17.07 -7.66 -10.88
N LEU A 296 16.43 -7.96 -9.75
CA LEU A 296 15.71 -9.23 -9.60
C LEU A 296 14.59 -9.35 -10.64
N TYR A 297 13.84 -8.27 -10.88
CA TYR A 297 12.82 -8.25 -11.93
C TYR A 297 13.46 -8.46 -13.31
N LEU A 298 14.50 -7.70 -13.64
CA LEU A 298 15.15 -7.72 -14.96
C LEU A 298 15.86 -9.05 -15.26
N ASN A 299 16.40 -9.75 -14.27
CA ASN A 299 17.10 -11.03 -14.48
C ASN A 299 16.15 -12.24 -14.59
N ASN A 300 14.90 -12.09 -14.14
CA ASN A 300 13.88 -13.14 -14.20
C ASN A 300 13.00 -13.07 -15.47
N HIS A 301 13.33 -12.16 -16.40
CA HIS A 301 12.65 -11.89 -17.66
C HIS A 301 13.64 -11.81 -18.83
#